data_AF-A0A9D6Y878-F1
#
_entry.id   AF-A0A9D6Y878-F1
#
_cell.length_a   1.000
_cell.length_b   1.000
_cell.length_c   1.000
_cell.angle_alpha   90.00
_cell.angle_beta   90.00
_cell.angle_gamma   90.00
#
_symmetry.space_group_name_H-M   'P 1'
#
loop_
_entity.id
_entity.type
_entity.pdbx_description
1 polymer ?
#
loop_
_entity_poly.entity_id
_entity_poly.type
_entity_poly.pdbx_seq_one_letter_code
_entity_poly.pdbx_strand_id
1 'polypeptide(L)' 'VYYEAHGCAETAIVREKQLKKWRRVWKIELIEAQNPDWRDLYDEIV' A
#
# COMPACT_ATOMS: atom_id res chain seq x y z
N VAL A 1 -2.21 -7.97 -2.50
CA VAL A 1 -1.40 -6.83 -3.02
C VAL A 1 -2.01 -5.52 -2.50
N TYR A 2 -1.24 -4.42 -2.35
CA TYR A 2 -1.75 -3.12 -1.85
C TYR A 2 -1.17 -1.95 -2.64
N TYR A 3 -1.99 -0.95 -2.94
CA TYR A 3 -1.57 0.34 -3.48
C TYR A 3 -2.42 1.46 -2.86
N GLU A 4 -1.93 2.69 -2.95
CA GLU A 4 -2.64 3.88 -2.46
C GLU A 4 -2.34 5.06 -3.40
N ALA A 5 -3.38 5.82 -3.75
CA ALA A 5 -3.24 6.99 -4.61
C ALA A 5 -2.93 8.24 -3.78
N HIS A 6 -2.02 9.07 -4.27
CA HIS A 6 -1.60 10.31 -3.63
C HIS A 6 -1.68 11.47 -4.63
N GLY A 7 -2.13 12.64 -4.17
CA GLY A 7 -2.33 13.81 -5.04
C GLY A 7 -1.03 14.49 -5.51
N CYS A 8 0.11 14.22 -4.87
CA CYS A 8 1.41 14.72 -5.30
C CYS A 8 2.53 13.72 -4.97
N ALA A 9 3.69 13.90 -5.61
CA ALA A 9 4.83 13.00 -5.44
C ALA A 9 5.41 13.07 -4.02
N GLU A 10 5.40 14.26 -3.40
CA GLU A 10 5.96 14.47 -2.06
C GLU A 10 5.23 13.63 -1.01
N THR A 11 3.89 13.59 -1.04
CA THR A 11 3.09 12.81 -0.09
C THR A 11 3.31 11.31 -0.30
N ALA A 12 3.37 10.85 -1.55
CA ALA A 12 3.69 9.47 -1.88
C ALA A 12 5.07 9.05 -1.32
N ILE A 13 6.10 9.88 -1.55
CA ILE A 13 7.47 9.61 -1.09
C ILE A 13 7.55 9.54 0.44
N VAL A 14 6.89 10.47 1.14
CA VAL A 14 6.87 10.47 2.62
C VAL A 14 6.23 9.19 3.14
N ARG A 15 5.10 8.81 2.56
CA ARG A 15 4.34 7.63 2.98
C ARG A 15 5.07 6.32 2.67
N GLU A 16 5.69 6.21 1.50
CA GLU A 16 6.57 5.10 1.13
C GLU A 16 7.72 4.94 2.14
N LYS A 17 8.38 6.06 2.50
CA LYS A 17 9.46 6.05 3.51
C LYS A 17 8.99 5.59 4.88
N GLN A 18 7.76 5.93 5.29
CA GLN A 18 7.17 5.42 6.53
C GLN A 18 6.97 3.90 6.45
N LEU A 19 6.33 3.42 5.38
CA LEU A 19 6.08 1.99 5.15
C LEU A 19 7.37 1.18 5.10
N LYS A 20 8.45 1.71 4.51
CA LYS A 20 9.75 1.03 4.46
C LYS A 20 10.30 0.68 5.85
N LYS A 21 10.01 1.47 6.88
CA LYS A 21 10.44 1.22 8.27
C LYS A 21 9.50 0.32 9.07
N TRP A 22 8.34 -0.03 8.52
CA TRP A 22 7.35 -0.83 9.24
C TRP A 22 7.77 -2.29 9.38
N ARG A 23 7.35 -2.90 10.50
CA ARG A 23 7.44 -4.33 10.69
C ARG A 23 6.58 -5.03 9.63
N ARG A 24 7.01 -6.23 9.22
CA ARG A 24 6.30 -7.02 8.22
C ARG A 24 4.83 -7.27 8.60
N VAL A 25 4.56 -7.52 9.88
CA VAL A 25 3.20 -7.78 10.40
C VAL A 25 2.26 -6.62 10.09
N TRP A 26 2.67 -5.38 10.34
CA TRP A 26 1.82 -4.21 10.06
C TRP A 26 1.56 -4.00 8.57
N LYS A 27 2.49 -4.39 7.71
CA LYS A 27 2.26 -4.36 6.25
C LYS A 27 1.21 -5.39 5.85
N ILE A 28 1.26 -6.58 6.47
CA ILE A 28 0.27 -7.64 6.22
C ILE A 28 -1.11 -7.19 6.72
N GLU A 29 -1.21 -6.68 7.94
CA GLU A 29 -2.46 -6.15 8.49
C GLU A 29 -3.04 -5.03 7.60
N LEU A 30 -2.20 -4.13 7.08
CA LEU A 30 -2.63 -3.09 6.15
C LEU A 30 -3.15 -3.68 4.82
N ILE A 31 -2.46 -4.68 4.28
CA ILE A 31 -2.88 -5.38 3.06
C ILE A 31 -4.22 -6.10 3.31
N GLU A 32 -4.34 -6.84 4.41
CA GLU A 32 -5.56 -7.59 4.76
C GLU A 32 -6.76 -6.65 5.00
N ALA A 33 -6.53 -5.47 5.57
CA ALA A 33 -7.58 -4.49 5.81
C ALA A 33 -8.17 -3.90 4.50
N GLN A 34 -7.37 -3.74 3.44
CA GLN A 34 -7.85 -3.18 2.17
C GLN A 34 -8.10 -4.22 1.08
N ASN A 35 -7.36 -5.32 1.10
CA ASN A 35 -7.43 -6.40 0.13
C ASN A 35 -7.41 -7.75 0.87
N PRO A 36 -8.50 -8.09 1.59
CA PRO A 36 -8.59 -9.32 2.37
C PRO A 36 -8.49 -10.59 1.51
N ASP A 37 -8.92 -10.50 0.25
CA ASP A 37 -8.91 -11.61 -0.70
C ASP A 37 -7.55 -11.78 -1.42
N TRP A 38 -6.57 -10.91 -1.11
CA TRP A 38 -5.26 -10.91 -1.75
C TRP A 38 -5.30 -10.86 -3.29
N ARG A 39 -6.34 -10.25 -3.85
CA ARG A 39 -6.51 -10.09 -5.29
C ARG A 39 -5.32 -9.34 -5.90
N ASP A 40 -4.95 -9.72 -7.12
CA ASP A 40 -4.03 -8.91 -7.90
C ASP A 40 -4.78 -7.64 -8.34
N LEU A 41 -4.22 -6.49 -7.98
CA LEU A 41 -4.84 -5.19 -8.25
C LEU A 41 -4.26 -4.55 -9.52
N TYR A 42 -3.31 -5.20 -10.20
CA TYR A 42 -2.66 -4.63 -11.38
C TYR A 42 -3.67 -4.29 -12.48
N ASP A 43 -4.65 -5.16 -12.71
CA ASP A 43 -5.68 -4.97 -13.73
C ASP A 43 -6.65 -3.82 -13.39
N GLU A 44 -6.69 -3.35 -12.13
CA GLU A 44 -7.53 -2.25 -11.68
C GLU A 44 -6.86 -0.88 -11.82
N ILE A 45 -5.55 -0.85 -12.09
CA ILE A 45 -4.75 0.37 -12.32
C ILE A 45 -4.77 0.69 -13.83
N VAL A 46 -5.94 1.12 -14.34
CA VAL A 46 -6.11 1.60 -15.74
C VAL A 46 -5.85 3.10 -15.84
#